data_AF-A0A166A4U4-F1
#
_entry.id   AF-A0A166A4U4-F1
#
_cell.length_a   1.000
_cell.length_b   1.000
_cell.length_c   1.000
_cell.angle_alpha   90.00
_cell.angle_beta   90.00
_cell.angle_gamma   90.00
#
_symmetry.space_group_name_H-M   'P 1'
#
loop_
_entity.id
_entity.type
_entity.pdbx_description
1 polymer ?
#
loop_
_entity_poly.entity_id
_entity_poly.type
_entity_poly.pdbx_seq_one_letter_code
_entity_poly.pdbx_strand_id
1 'polypeptide(L)'
;LPKERARKLAPKFIGPFRVTAAWLATSDYDLALSKELLARRIHTRFHASLLRAFEANDDQLFPSRESKRFYDFGMPDDDEWLVDEVFGHRIRDGGVEFAVRWTAGDTTWEPYSNVDELEALDQYFALQGVHNVAELTPLGARTQLRRPAAGQR
;
A
#
# COMPACT_ATOMS: atom_id res chain seq x y z
N LEU A 1 -12.96 3.97 -13.47
CA LEU A 1 -11.51 3.87 -13.18
C LEU A 1 -10.98 5.28 -12.90
N PRO A 2 -10.07 5.46 -11.94
CA PRO A 2 -9.36 6.72 -11.72
C PRO A 2 -8.68 7.22 -13.01
N LYS A 3 -8.49 8.55 -13.14
CA LYS A 3 -8.03 9.19 -14.39
C LYS A 3 -6.64 8.76 -14.86
N GLU A 4 -5.79 8.23 -13.96
CA GLU A 4 -4.40 7.89 -14.26
C GLU A 4 -4.14 6.39 -14.46
N ARG A 5 -5.18 5.53 -14.36
CA ARG A 5 -5.00 4.08 -14.50
C ARG A 5 -5.15 3.62 -15.96
N ALA A 6 -4.16 2.89 -16.45
CA ALA A 6 -4.20 2.27 -17.77
C ALA A 6 -5.36 1.25 -17.87
N ARG A 7 -6.34 1.51 -18.76
CA ARG A 7 -7.52 0.66 -18.96
C ARG A 7 -7.20 -0.79 -19.36
N LYS A 8 -6.03 -1.03 -19.96
CA LYS A 8 -5.59 -2.37 -20.42
C LYS A 8 -5.25 -3.33 -19.28
N LEU A 9 -4.91 -2.81 -18.10
CA LEU A 9 -4.55 -3.60 -16.92
C LEU A 9 -5.72 -3.74 -15.93
N ALA A 10 -6.86 -3.13 -16.23
CA ALA A 10 -8.04 -3.23 -15.39
C ALA A 10 -8.79 -4.55 -15.68
N PRO A 11 -9.26 -5.26 -14.64
CA PRO A 11 -10.15 -6.39 -14.81
C PRO A 11 -11.40 -6.00 -15.60
N LYS A 12 -11.85 -6.92 -16.46
CA LYS A 12 -13.05 -6.70 -17.29
C LYS A 12 -14.35 -6.69 -16.48
N PHE A 13 -14.40 -7.50 -15.42
CA PHE A 13 -15.52 -7.61 -14.49
C PHE A 13 -15.05 -7.16 -13.12
N ILE A 14 -15.95 -6.59 -12.34
CA ILE A 14 -15.70 -6.06 -11.00
C ILE A 14 -16.42 -6.92 -9.96
N GLY A 15 -15.67 -7.38 -8.96
CA GLY A 15 -16.16 -7.91 -7.69
C GLY A 15 -17.11 -9.12 -7.73
N PRO A 16 -17.15 -9.91 -6.66
CA PRO A 16 -18.36 -10.67 -6.34
C PRO A 16 -19.40 -9.73 -5.74
N PHE A 17 -20.60 -9.70 -6.32
CA PHE A 17 -21.75 -9.06 -5.69
C PHE A 17 -22.84 -10.10 -5.46
N ARG A 18 -23.50 -10.01 -4.30
CA ARG A 18 -24.66 -10.85 -4.02
C ARG A 18 -25.86 -10.35 -4.81
N VAL A 19 -26.57 -11.27 -5.44
CA VAL A 19 -27.87 -10.99 -6.08
C VAL A 19 -28.91 -10.82 -4.97
N THR A 20 -29.62 -9.70 -4.97
CA THR A 20 -30.69 -9.38 -4.00
C THR A 20 -32.07 -9.67 -4.56
N ALA A 21 -32.28 -9.44 -5.86
CA ALA A 21 -33.53 -9.74 -6.54
C ALA A 21 -33.28 -10.18 -7.99
N ALA A 22 -34.20 -11.00 -8.53
CA ALA A 22 -34.16 -11.47 -9.90
C ALA A 22 -35.48 -11.15 -10.61
N TRP A 23 -35.39 -10.52 -11.77
CA TRP A 23 -36.50 -10.10 -12.62
C TRP A 23 -36.49 -10.95 -13.89
N LEU A 24 -36.98 -12.18 -13.79
CA LEU A 24 -36.89 -13.19 -14.86
C LEU A 24 -37.56 -12.76 -16.17
N ALA A 25 -38.58 -11.89 -16.13
CA ALA A 25 -39.28 -11.39 -17.30
C ALA A 25 -38.38 -10.55 -18.23
N THR A 26 -37.45 -9.79 -17.67
CA THR A 26 -36.51 -8.93 -18.42
C THR A 26 -35.08 -9.44 -18.36
N SER A 27 -34.85 -10.57 -17.68
CA SER A 27 -33.51 -11.10 -17.41
C SER A 27 -32.60 -10.12 -16.66
N ASP A 28 -33.18 -9.28 -15.80
CA ASP A 28 -32.45 -8.35 -14.95
C ASP A 28 -32.27 -8.88 -13.54
N TYR A 29 -31.18 -8.46 -12.89
CA TYR A 29 -30.87 -8.81 -11.50
C TYR A 29 -30.44 -7.56 -10.74
N ASP A 30 -30.92 -7.43 -9.52
CA ASP A 30 -30.45 -6.41 -8.59
C ASP A 30 -29.28 -6.99 -7.76
N LEU A 31 -28.22 -6.20 -7.63
CA LEU A 31 -27.00 -6.57 -6.91
C LEU A 31 -26.83 -5.72 -5.64
N ALA A 32 -26.34 -6.35 -4.58
CA ALA A 32 -25.84 -5.67 -3.39
C ALA A 32 -24.48 -5.02 -3.69
N LEU A 33 -24.51 -3.81 -4.26
CA LEU A 33 -23.30 -3.04 -4.57
C LEU A 33 -22.66 -2.46 -3.30
N SER A 34 -21.33 -2.35 -3.31
CA SER A 34 -20.57 -1.66 -2.26
C SER A 34 -20.95 -0.19 -2.16
N LYS A 35 -20.80 0.41 -0.97
CA LYS A 35 -21.12 1.83 -0.69
C LYS A 35 -20.40 2.79 -1.65
N GLU A 36 -19.17 2.47 -2.04
CA GLU A 36 -18.34 3.23 -2.98
C GLU A 36 -18.99 3.35 -4.37
N LEU A 37 -19.58 2.25 -4.89
CA LEU A 37 -20.24 2.26 -6.19
C LEU A 37 -21.55 3.04 -6.15
N LEU A 38 -22.28 2.93 -5.05
CA LEU A 38 -23.50 3.71 -4.82
C LEU A 38 -23.22 5.20 -4.70
N ALA A 39 -22.13 5.60 -4.01
CA ALA A 39 -21.69 6.99 -3.93
C ALA A 39 -21.40 7.59 -5.31
N ARG A 40 -20.98 6.76 -6.26
CA ARG A 40 -20.77 7.13 -7.67
C ARG A 40 -22.04 7.07 -8.54
N ARG A 41 -23.20 6.86 -7.92
CA ARG A 41 -24.52 6.78 -8.57
C ARG A 41 -24.65 5.62 -9.57
N ILE A 42 -23.96 4.51 -9.32
CA ILE A 42 -24.12 3.30 -10.13
C ILE A 42 -25.43 2.59 -9.72
N HIS A 43 -26.26 2.27 -10.71
CA HIS A 43 -27.50 1.54 -10.48
C HIS A 43 -27.24 0.10 -10.04
N THR A 44 -28.08 -0.42 -9.15
CA THR A 44 -27.99 -1.79 -8.63
C THR A 44 -28.50 -2.85 -9.60
N ARG A 45 -29.28 -2.45 -10.62
CA ARG A 45 -29.92 -3.37 -11.58
C ARG A 45 -29.06 -3.56 -12.82
N PHE A 46 -28.81 -4.83 -13.18
CA PHE A 46 -28.05 -5.21 -14.36
C PHE A 46 -28.71 -6.36 -15.11
N HIS A 47 -28.66 -6.30 -16.44
CA HIS A 47 -29.08 -7.41 -17.29
C HIS A 47 -28.11 -8.59 -17.20
N ALA A 48 -28.62 -9.82 -17.33
CA ALA A 48 -27.86 -11.07 -17.22
C ALA A 48 -26.58 -11.12 -18.08
N SER A 49 -26.60 -10.49 -19.25
CA SER A 49 -25.45 -10.45 -20.19
C SER A 49 -24.24 -9.69 -19.65
N LEU A 50 -24.42 -8.83 -18.65
CA LEU A 50 -23.36 -8.08 -17.98
C LEU A 50 -22.82 -8.79 -16.74
N LEU A 51 -23.46 -9.89 -16.33
CA LEU A 51 -23.13 -10.65 -15.14
C LEU A 51 -22.30 -11.89 -15.49
N ARG A 52 -21.42 -12.26 -14.57
CA ARG A 52 -20.65 -13.49 -14.64
C ARG A 52 -20.64 -14.15 -13.27
N ALA A 53 -20.79 -15.47 -13.25
CA ALA A 53 -20.63 -16.22 -12.01
C ALA A 53 -19.23 -15.98 -11.44
N PHE A 54 -19.17 -15.70 -10.14
CA PHE A 54 -17.91 -15.52 -9.44
C PHE A 54 -17.27 -16.88 -9.17
N GLU A 55 -16.00 -17.00 -9.53
CA GLU A 55 -15.15 -18.15 -9.24
C GLU A 55 -14.09 -17.68 -8.25
N ALA A 56 -14.01 -18.34 -7.09
CA ALA A 56 -13.02 -18.00 -6.08
C ALA A 56 -11.60 -18.28 -6.62
N ASN A 57 -10.66 -17.39 -6.31
CA ASN A 57 -9.26 -17.62 -6.64
C ASN A 57 -8.71 -18.76 -5.75
N ASP A 58 -7.93 -19.65 -6.35
CA ASP A 58 -7.12 -20.60 -5.59
C ASP A 58 -5.83 -19.91 -5.16
N ASP A 59 -5.75 -19.54 -3.89
CA ASP A 59 -4.62 -18.78 -3.35
C ASP A 59 -3.33 -19.60 -3.26
N GLN A 60 -3.41 -20.95 -3.30
CA GLN A 60 -2.22 -21.79 -3.35
C GLN A 60 -1.59 -21.81 -4.75
N LEU A 61 -2.42 -21.79 -5.79
CA LEU A 61 -1.95 -21.76 -7.18
C LEU A 61 -1.64 -20.35 -7.69
N PHE A 62 -2.33 -19.32 -7.17
CA PHE A 62 -2.22 -17.95 -7.65
C PHE A 62 -2.19 -16.90 -6.52
N PRO A 63 -1.13 -16.85 -5.71
CA PRO A 63 -1.04 -15.96 -4.55
C PRO A 63 -1.05 -14.47 -4.91
N SER A 64 -0.65 -14.09 -6.14
CA SER A 64 -0.58 -12.69 -6.57
C SER A 64 -1.87 -12.16 -7.24
N ARG A 65 -3.00 -12.87 -7.17
CA ARG A 65 -4.29 -12.49 -7.78
C ARG A 65 -5.27 -11.83 -6.79
N GLU A 66 -4.76 -10.97 -5.91
CA GLU A 66 -5.62 -10.19 -5.01
C GLU A 66 -6.51 -9.21 -5.79
N SER A 67 -7.82 -9.43 -5.74
CA SER A 67 -8.79 -8.60 -6.47
C SER A 67 -8.83 -7.15 -6.00
N LYS A 68 -8.57 -6.89 -4.70
CA LYS A 68 -8.62 -5.56 -4.06
C LYS A 68 -7.66 -4.56 -4.73
N ARG A 69 -6.46 -5.01 -5.13
CA ARG A 69 -5.43 -4.18 -5.82
C ARG A 69 -5.92 -3.51 -7.11
N PHE A 70 -6.97 -4.04 -7.75
CA PHE A 70 -7.45 -3.52 -9.02
C PHE A 70 -8.57 -2.50 -8.88
N TYR A 71 -9.24 -2.47 -7.74
CA TYR A 71 -10.44 -1.67 -7.50
C TYR A 71 -10.20 -0.58 -6.47
N ASP A 72 -9.26 0.31 -6.77
CA ASP A 72 -9.19 1.59 -6.07
C ASP A 72 -10.26 2.53 -6.66
N PHE A 73 -11.27 2.85 -5.84
CA PHE A 73 -12.35 3.79 -6.21
C PHE A 73 -12.04 5.25 -5.86
N GLY A 74 -10.82 5.56 -5.43
CA GLY A 74 -10.40 6.87 -4.96
C GLY A 74 -10.79 7.15 -3.51
N MET A 75 -10.98 6.11 -2.70
CA MET A 75 -10.87 6.27 -1.25
C MET A 75 -9.39 6.27 -0.89
N PRO A 76 -8.95 7.05 0.11
CA PRO A 76 -7.58 6.96 0.58
C PRO A 76 -7.29 5.49 0.91
N ASP A 77 -6.23 4.96 0.32
CA ASP A 77 -5.63 3.73 0.81
C ASP A 77 -5.11 4.07 2.21
N ASP A 78 -5.87 3.70 3.24
CA ASP A 78 -5.33 3.46 4.58
C ASP A 78 -4.52 2.14 4.58
N ASP A 79 -4.10 1.65 3.40
CA ASP A 79 -3.24 0.49 3.27
C ASP A 79 -1.84 0.92 3.77
N GLU A 80 -1.63 0.75 5.07
CA GLU A 80 -0.35 0.91 5.75
C GLU A 80 0.67 -0.07 5.14
N TRP A 81 1.76 0.46 4.60
CA TRP A 81 2.82 -0.36 4.00
C TRP A 81 3.78 -0.84 5.08
N LEU A 82 4.06 -2.15 5.08
CA LEU A 82 5.01 -2.73 6.03
C LEU A 82 6.44 -2.29 5.72
N VAL A 83 7.06 -1.62 6.68
CA VAL A 83 8.47 -1.21 6.66
C VAL A 83 9.36 -2.33 7.21
N ASP A 84 10.48 -2.58 6.54
CA ASP A 84 11.51 -3.53 6.98
C ASP A 84 12.51 -2.84 7.91
N GLU A 85 13.15 -1.76 7.45
CA GLU A 85 14.09 -0.98 8.27
C GLU A 85 14.18 0.49 7.85
N VAL A 86 14.48 1.34 8.83
CA VAL A 86 15.02 2.69 8.60
C VAL A 86 16.52 2.63 8.79
N PHE A 87 17.30 2.90 7.75
CA PHE A 87 18.75 2.68 7.77
C PHE A 87 19.57 3.95 7.57
N GLY A 88 18.93 5.10 7.39
CA GLY A 88 19.64 6.36 7.22
C GLY A 88 18.73 7.57 7.34
N HIS A 89 19.33 8.73 7.54
CA HIS A 89 18.66 10.01 7.45
C HIS A 89 19.48 10.99 6.63
N ARG A 90 18.85 12.03 6.11
CA ARG A 90 19.53 13.18 5.51
C ARG A 90 18.80 14.45 5.90
N ILE A 91 19.57 15.50 6.14
CA ILE A 91 19.04 16.82 6.45
C ILE A 91 19.11 17.65 5.17
N ARG A 92 17.98 18.22 4.76
CA ARG A 92 17.86 19.14 3.62
C ARG A 92 17.26 20.45 4.08
N ASP A 93 17.26 21.46 3.23
CA ASP A 93 16.74 22.82 3.54
C ASP A 93 15.26 22.82 3.97
N GLY A 94 14.52 21.73 3.75
CA GLY A 94 13.12 21.56 4.14
C GLY A 94 12.84 20.59 5.30
N GLY A 95 13.87 20.05 5.97
CA GLY A 95 13.71 19.11 7.10
C GLY A 95 14.55 17.84 7.00
N VAL A 96 14.20 16.85 7.82
CA VAL A 96 14.86 15.53 7.83
C VAL A 96 14.04 14.53 7.04
N GLU A 97 14.73 13.82 6.14
CA GLU A 97 14.19 12.70 5.41
C GLU A 97 14.90 11.41 5.83
N PHE A 98 14.17 10.31 5.87
CA PHE A 98 14.65 9.00 6.28
C PHE A 98 14.69 8.05 5.10
N ALA A 99 15.74 7.23 5.03
CA ALA A 99 15.85 6.16 4.05
C ALA A 99 15.13 4.93 4.59
N VAL A 100 13.99 4.61 3.98
CA VAL A 100 13.10 3.52 4.38
C VAL A 100 13.27 2.37 3.40
N ARG A 101 13.54 1.17 3.91
CA ARG A 101 13.43 -0.07 3.15
C ARG A 101 12.04 -0.67 3.40
N TRP A 102 11.31 -0.91 2.32
CA TRP A 102 10.00 -1.55 2.38
C TRP A 102 10.16 -3.07 2.34
N THR A 103 9.23 -3.80 2.96
CA THR A 103 9.16 -5.27 2.84
C THR A 103 9.01 -5.76 1.40
N ALA A 104 8.48 -4.92 0.51
CA ALA A 104 8.40 -5.18 -0.93
C ALA A 104 9.76 -5.11 -1.66
N GLY A 105 10.83 -4.67 -0.97
CA GLY A 105 12.20 -4.57 -1.50
C GLY A 105 12.56 -3.20 -2.07
N ASP A 106 11.58 -2.32 -2.25
CA ASP A 106 11.83 -0.94 -2.67
C ASP A 106 12.50 -0.14 -1.55
N THR A 107 13.17 0.95 -1.92
CA THR A 107 13.79 1.89 -0.98
C THR A 107 13.46 3.31 -1.38
N THR A 108 12.85 4.06 -0.46
CA THR A 108 12.45 5.45 -0.70
C THR A 108 12.96 6.39 0.40
N TRP A 109 12.95 7.69 0.10
CA TRP A 109 13.25 8.73 1.08
C TRP A 109 11.95 9.37 1.53
N GLU A 110 11.60 9.18 2.80
CA GLU A 110 10.33 9.62 3.36
C GLU A 110 10.54 10.78 4.35
N PRO A 111 9.67 11.80 4.39
CA PRO A 111 9.73 12.87 5.38
C PRO A 111 9.38 12.33 6.77
N TYR A 112 9.83 13.02 7.82
CA TYR A 112 9.54 12.64 9.21
C TYR A 112 8.04 12.39 9.48
N SER A 113 7.14 13.19 8.90
CA SER A 113 5.68 13.04 9.10
C SER A 113 5.07 11.77 8.50
N ASN A 114 5.84 10.99 7.73
CA ASN A 114 5.39 9.72 7.16
C ASN A 114 5.98 8.51 7.92
N VAL A 115 6.90 8.76 8.87
CA VAL A 115 7.67 7.71 9.56
C VAL A 115 7.65 7.86 11.08
N ASP A 116 7.00 8.89 11.61
CA ASP A 116 6.99 9.25 13.04
C ASP A 116 6.29 8.21 13.92
N GLU A 117 5.39 7.41 13.36
CA GLU A 117 4.71 6.31 14.05
C GLU A 117 5.39 4.93 13.86
N LEU A 118 6.52 4.85 13.16
CA LEU A 118 7.17 3.56 12.86
C LEU A 118 8.10 3.08 13.99
N GLU A 119 7.91 1.84 14.44
CA GLU A 119 8.85 1.16 15.36
C GLU A 119 10.28 1.10 14.79
N ALA A 120 10.40 0.95 13.46
CA ALA A 120 11.70 0.95 12.78
C ALA A 120 12.46 2.29 12.96
N LEU A 121 11.74 3.40 13.16
CA LEU A 121 12.37 4.69 13.45
C LEU A 121 12.90 4.74 14.89
N ASP A 122 12.16 4.21 15.87
CA ASP A 122 12.62 4.12 17.25
C ASP A 122 13.90 3.26 17.36
N GLN A 123 13.94 2.15 16.63
CA GLN A 123 15.13 1.31 16.53
C GLN A 123 16.30 2.08 15.91
N TYR A 124 16.05 2.87 14.87
CA TYR A 124 17.06 3.72 14.25
C TYR A 124 17.59 4.78 15.21
N PHE A 125 16.73 5.44 15.98
CA PHE A 125 17.11 6.40 17.01
C PHE A 125 17.95 5.76 18.12
N ALA A 126 17.57 4.57 18.57
CA ALA A 126 18.36 3.79 19.53
C ALA A 126 19.77 3.48 18.99
N LEU A 127 19.91 3.14 17.70
CA LEU A 127 21.21 2.90 17.05
C LEU A 127 22.06 4.16 16.92
N GLN A 128 21.44 5.32 16.71
CA GLN A 128 22.14 6.61 16.69
C GLN A 128 22.40 7.19 18.10
N GLY A 129 21.77 6.63 19.14
CA GLY A 129 21.85 7.14 20.51
C GLY A 129 21.12 8.47 20.70
N VAL A 130 20.08 8.72 19.90
CA VAL A 130 19.24 9.92 19.98
C VAL A 130 17.83 9.56 20.40
N HIS A 131 17.06 10.54 20.88
CA HIS A 131 15.66 10.32 21.30
C HIS A 131 14.64 11.06 20.44
N ASN A 132 15.10 11.97 19.57
CA ASN A 132 14.23 12.73 18.70
C ASN A 132 14.96 13.16 17.42
N VAL A 133 14.19 13.60 16.43
CA VAL A 133 14.70 14.05 15.13
C VAL A 133 15.61 15.29 15.24
N ALA A 134 15.45 16.12 16.27
CA ALA A 134 16.22 17.36 16.44
C ALA A 134 17.66 17.10 16.91
N GLU A 135 17.93 15.94 17.49
CA GLU A 135 19.25 15.48 17.93
C GLU A 135 20.08 14.85 16.79
N LEU A 136 19.47 14.63 15.62
CA LEU A 136 20.18 14.08 14.46
C LEU A 136 21.17 15.10 13.90
N THR A 137 22.44 14.72 13.89
CA THR A 137 23.49 15.50 13.22
C THR A 137 23.57 15.13 11.74
N PRO A 138 23.80 16.09 10.82
CA PRO A 138 24.02 15.77 9.42
C PRO A 138 25.11 14.70 9.26
N LEU A 139 24.84 13.66 8.46
CA LEU A 139 25.79 12.60 8.07
C LEU A 139 26.97 13.21 7.29
N GLY A 140 27.85 13.86 8.04
CA GLY A 140 29.00 14.65 7.62
C GLY A 140 29.92 14.99 8.80
N ALA A 141 29.43 14.88 10.04
CA ALA A 141 30.23 15.04 11.26
C ALA A 141 30.39 13.70 12.01
N ARG A 142 31.36 12.89 11.57
CA ARG A 142 32.08 11.88 12.37
C ARG A 142 31.26 10.79 13.09
N THR A 143 31.18 9.61 12.46
CA THR A 143 31.43 8.34 13.17
C THR A 143 32.24 7.41 12.28
N GLN A 144 33.57 7.52 12.38
CA GLN A 144 34.46 6.42 12.02
C GLN A 144 34.13 5.27 12.99
N LEU A 145 33.22 4.38 12.58
CA LEU A 145 33.11 3.07 13.20
C LEU A 145 34.46 2.38 12.99
N ARG A 146 35.29 2.43 14.03
CA ARG A 146 36.51 1.64 14.17
C ARG A 146 36.12 0.18 13.89
N ARG A 147 36.54 -0.32 12.72
CA ARG A 147 36.63 -1.77 12.49
C ARG A 147 37.51 -2.36 13.60
N PRO A 148 37.08 -3.40 14.34
CA PRO A 148 38.01 -4.15 15.17
C PRO A 148 39.05 -4.79 14.24
N ALA A 149 40.32 -4.62 14.60
CA ALA A 149 41.44 -5.21 13.89
C ALA A 149 41.29 -6.74 13.90
N ALA A 150 41.22 -7.34 12.70
CA ALA A 150 41.39 -8.77 12.53
C ALA A 150 42.82 -9.13 12.96
N GLY A 151 42.93 -9.73 14.15
CA GLY A 151 44.16 -10.34 14.62
C GLY A 151 44.49 -11.54 13.74
N GLN A 152 45.63 -11.48 13.06
CA GLN A 152 46.28 -12.63 12.44
C GLN A 152 46.79 -13.55 13.55
N ARG A 153 46.50 -14.85 13.42
CA ARG A 153 47.40 -15.94 13.82
C ARG A 153 47.25 -17.08 12.83
#